data_AF-A0A662U596-F1
#
_entry.id   AF-A0A662U596-F1
#
_cell.length_a   1.000
_cell.length_b   1.000
_cell.length_c   1.000
_cell.angle_alpha   90.00
_cell.angle_beta   90.00
_cell.angle_gamma   90.00
#
_symmetry.space_group_name_H-M   'P 1'
#
loop_
_entity.id
_entity.type
_entity.pdbx_description
1 polymer ?
#
loop_
_entity_poly.entity_id
_entity_poly.type
_entity_poly.pdbx_seq_one_letter_code
_entity_poly.pdbx_strand_id
1 'polypeptide(L)'
;MRIDASVVNGWFIKALAREYRLFTSSEISVTEAAAPCLRRAYYNRVRRYIPTPVEALKIIGSRVHSVIQEVLRGEGWDVEVGVSIDLGGWRLVGRADAVKDDVVLEFKTVNGVLEEP
;
A
#
# COMPACT_ATOMS: atom_id res chain seq x y z
N MET A 1 15.37 7.72 31.17
CA MET A 1 15.22 6.83 29.99
C MET A 1 16.04 7.41 28.85
N ARG A 2 17.00 6.68 28.29
CA ARG A 2 17.80 7.17 27.15
C ARG A 2 17.06 6.84 25.86
N ILE A 3 16.81 7.85 25.03
CA ILE A 3 16.25 7.68 23.69
C ILE A 3 17.42 7.57 22.72
N ASP A 4 17.49 6.47 21.98
CA ASP A 4 18.50 6.21 20.96
C ASP A 4 17.86 5.74 19.64
N ALA A 5 18.67 5.49 18.62
CA ALA A 5 18.22 5.10 17.30
C ALA A 5 17.40 3.79 17.29
N SER A 6 17.66 2.86 18.21
CA SER A 6 16.89 1.62 18.32
C SER A 6 15.47 1.89 18.79
N VAL A 7 15.33 2.76 19.81
CA VAL A 7 14.02 3.19 20.31
C VAL A 7 13.20 3.88 19.22
N VAL A 8 13.82 4.81 18.48
CA VAL A 8 13.17 5.54 17.39
C VAL A 8 12.77 4.60 16.23
N ASN A 9 13.66 3.71 15.80
CA ASN A 9 13.34 2.69 14.78
C ASN A 9 12.20 1.77 15.23
N GLY A 10 12.14 1.44 16.52
CA GLY A 10 11.03 0.68 17.11
C GLY A 10 9.67 1.38 16.96
N TRP A 11 9.61 2.72 17.00
CA TRP A 11 8.37 3.47 16.76
C TRP A 11 7.93 3.40 15.29
N PHE A 12 8.86 3.54 14.34
CA PHE A 12 8.57 3.41 12.91
C PHE A 12 8.05 2.00 12.57
N ILE A 13 8.68 0.95 13.11
CA ILE A 13 8.23 -0.43 12.93
C ILE A 13 6.80 -0.62 13.45
N LYS A 14 6.48 -0.07 14.63
CA LYS A 14 5.14 -0.13 15.22
C LYS A 14 4.10 0.63 14.39
N ALA A 15 4.47 1.76 13.80
CA ALA A 15 3.59 2.51 12.91
C ALA A 15 3.28 1.71 11.63
N LEU A 16 4.32 1.16 10.97
CA LEU A 16 4.17 0.35 9.76
C LEU A 16 3.38 -0.94 9.97
N ALA A 17 3.49 -1.58 11.14
CA ALA A 17 2.77 -2.81 11.44
C ALA A 17 1.23 -2.63 11.43
N ARG A 18 0.73 -1.40 11.64
CA ARG A 18 -0.72 -1.11 11.61
C ARG A 18 -1.31 -1.08 10.21
N GLU A 19 -0.47 -0.90 9.19
CA GLU A 19 -0.91 -0.81 7.79
C GLU A 19 -0.94 -2.19 7.09
N TYR A 20 -0.46 -3.24 7.76
CA TYR A 20 -0.42 -4.58 7.16
C TYR A 20 -1.78 -5.27 7.19
N ARG A 21 -2.30 -5.57 6.01
CA ARG A 21 -3.48 -6.43 5.85
C ARG A 21 -3.03 -7.88 5.64
N LEU A 22 -3.64 -8.80 6.39
CA LEU A 22 -3.52 -10.23 6.13
C LEU A 22 -4.62 -10.63 5.14
N PHE A 23 -4.23 -11.11 3.97
CA PHE A 23 -5.15 -11.67 2.98
C PHE A 23 -5.53 -13.09 3.39
N THR A 24 -6.77 -13.49 3.10
CA THR A 24 -7.19 -14.89 3.26
C THR A 24 -6.51 -15.78 2.21
N SER A 25 -6.57 -17.10 2.38
CA SER A 25 -5.94 -18.05 1.46
C SER A 25 -6.49 -18.00 0.04
N SER A 26 -7.73 -17.52 -0.16
CA SER A 26 -8.39 -17.41 -1.46
C SER A 26 -8.43 -15.98 -2.03
N GLU A 27 -7.78 -15.02 -1.37
CA GLU A 27 -7.64 -13.65 -1.88
C GLU A 27 -6.28 -13.45 -2.54
N ILE A 28 -6.26 -12.74 -3.65
CA ILE A 28 -5.06 -12.28 -4.37
C ILE A 28 -5.20 -10.78 -4.49
N SER A 29 -4.23 -10.00 -3.97
CA SER A 29 -4.27 -8.56 -4.19
C SER A 29 -3.82 -8.19 -5.60
N VAL A 30 -4.35 -7.10 -6.17
CA VAL A 30 -3.88 -6.56 -7.46
C VAL A 30 -2.37 -6.32 -7.43
N THR A 31 -1.84 -5.83 -6.31
CA THR A 31 -0.39 -5.64 -6.09
C THR A 31 0.40 -6.94 -6.19
N GLU A 32 -0.15 -8.06 -5.68
CA GLU A 32 0.49 -9.37 -5.81
C GLU A 32 0.38 -9.91 -7.23
N ALA A 33 -0.78 -9.75 -7.87
CA ALA A 33 -1.03 -10.21 -9.24
C ALA A 33 -0.13 -9.49 -10.26
N ALA A 34 0.12 -8.19 -10.07
CA ALA A 34 1.00 -7.38 -10.92
C ALA A 34 2.49 -7.48 -10.53
N ALA A 35 2.85 -8.22 -9.48
CA ALA A 35 4.24 -8.30 -9.04
C ALA A 35 5.07 -9.13 -10.03
N PRO A 36 6.29 -8.69 -10.40
CA PRO A 36 7.18 -9.45 -11.28
C PRO A 36 7.71 -10.77 -10.67
N CYS A 37 7.40 -11.08 -9.40
CA CYS A 37 7.95 -12.23 -8.70
C CYS A 37 6.92 -12.89 -7.76
N LEU A 38 6.40 -14.04 -8.19
CA LEU A 38 5.47 -14.88 -7.41
C LEU A 38 6.09 -15.39 -6.10
N ARG A 39 7.39 -15.70 -6.10
CA ARG A 39 8.10 -16.10 -4.86
C ARG A 39 8.11 -14.98 -3.82
N ARG A 40 8.24 -13.73 -4.25
CA ARG A 40 8.16 -12.56 -3.36
C ARG A 40 6.75 -12.42 -2.79
N ALA A 41 5.72 -12.55 -3.62
CA ALA A 41 4.33 -12.53 -3.17
C ALA A 41 4.06 -13.61 -2.11
N TYR A 42 4.51 -14.86 -2.34
CA TYR A 42 4.41 -15.93 -1.36
C TYR A 42 5.10 -15.59 -0.03
N TYR A 43 6.37 -15.14 -0.06
CA TYR A 43 7.10 -14.82 1.17
C TYR A 43 6.52 -13.62 1.93
N ASN A 44 5.90 -12.65 1.25
CA ASN A 44 5.19 -11.55 1.91
C ASN A 44 3.98 -12.04 2.72
N ARG A 45 3.38 -13.18 2.36
CA ARG A 45 2.26 -13.78 3.11
C ARG A 45 2.72 -14.63 4.29
N VAL A 46 3.79 -15.41 4.12
CA VAL A 46 4.17 -16.43 5.12
C VAL A 46 5.23 -15.97 6.10
N ARG A 47 5.99 -14.91 5.79
CA ARG A 47 7.00 -14.38 6.72
C ARG A 47 6.41 -13.29 7.59
N ARG A 48 6.88 -13.24 8.85
CA ARG A 48 6.67 -12.07 9.70
C ARG A 48 7.34 -10.88 9.04
N TYR A 49 6.56 -9.88 8.66
CA TYR A 49 7.09 -8.63 8.13
C TYR A 49 7.92 -7.95 9.23
N ILE A 50 9.20 -7.72 8.93
CA ILE A 50 10.12 -6.95 9.75
C ILE A 50 10.46 -5.71 8.92
N PRO A 51 9.82 -4.56 9.21
CA PRO A 51 10.08 -3.35 8.45
C PRO A 51 11.55 -2.94 8.62
N THR A 52 12.22 -2.67 7.50
CA THR A 52 13.55 -2.10 7.47
C THR A 52 13.50 -0.58 7.69
N PRO A 53 14.59 0.08 8.14
CA PRO A 53 14.61 1.53 8.26
C PRO A 53 14.27 2.28 6.96
N VAL A 54 14.64 1.72 5.80
CA VAL A 54 14.29 2.29 4.48
C VAL A 54 12.78 2.22 4.23
N GLU A 55 12.09 1.20 4.76
CA GLU A 55 10.64 1.09 4.67
C GLU A 55 9.90 2.13 5.53
N ALA A 56 10.58 2.86 6.43
CA ALA A 56 10.00 4.04 7.07
C ALA A 56 9.63 5.14 6.05
N LEU A 57 10.29 5.19 4.88
CA LEU A 57 9.88 6.07 3.78
C LEU A 57 8.47 5.75 3.25
N LYS A 58 8.00 4.51 3.41
CA LYS A 58 6.61 4.15 3.04
C LYS A 58 5.59 4.93 3.86
N ILE A 59 5.89 5.29 5.12
CA ILE A 59 5.01 6.14 5.93
C ILE A 59 4.88 7.53 5.30
N ILE A 60 5.98 8.07 4.77
CA ILE A 60 5.98 9.37 4.10
C ILE A 60 5.09 9.29 2.86
N GLY A 61 5.26 8.26 2.03
CA GLY A 61 4.40 8.02 0.87
C GLY A 61 2.93 7.86 1.25
N SER A 62 2.62 7.04 2.25
CA SER A 62 1.27 6.83 2.80
C SER A 62 0.63 8.15 3.26
N ARG A 63 1.42 9.01 3.92
CA ARG A 63 0.96 10.34 4.35
C ARG A 63 0.69 11.28 3.18
N VAL A 64 1.55 11.26 2.15
CA VAL A 64 1.33 12.05 0.92
C VAL A 64 0.03 11.62 0.24
N HIS A 65 -0.21 10.31 0.08
CA HIS A 65 -1.49 9.79 -0.44
C HIS A 65 -2.68 10.32 0.37
N SER A 66 -2.61 10.18 1.70
CA SER A 66 -3.70 10.61 2.60
C SER A 66 -4.06 12.09 2.43
N VAL A 67 -3.05 12.97 2.32
CA VAL A 67 -3.27 14.42 2.14
C VAL A 67 -3.90 14.73 0.79
N ILE A 68 -3.45 14.08 -0.29
CA ILE A 68 -4.03 14.27 -1.63
C ILE A 68 -5.48 13.76 -1.67
N GLN A 69 -5.74 12.59 -1.08
CA GLN A 69 -7.09 12.02 -0.99
C GLN A 69 -8.06 12.93 -0.21
N GLU A 70 -7.61 13.64 0.82
CA GLU A 70 -8.43 14.63 1.53
C GLU A 70 -8.88 15.77 0.61
N VAL A 71 -7.97 16.29 -0.24
CA VAL A 71 -8.29 17.32 -1.24
C VAL A 71 -9.28 16.77 -2.26
N LEU A 72 -9.01 15.60 -2.83
CA LEU A 72 -9.88 14.99 -3.84
C LEU A 72 -11.28 14.67 -3.33
N ARG A 73 -11.40 14.26 -2.06
CA ARG A 73 -12.71 14.08 -1.41
C ARG A 73 -13.50 15.40 -1.41
N GLY A 74 -12.84 16.54 -1.18
CA GLY A 74 -13.45 17.87 -1.28
C GLY A 74 -13.90 18.24 -2.70
N GLU A 75 -13.21 17.72 -3.72
CA GLU A 75 -13.52 17.89 -5.15
C GLU A 75 -14.52 16.84 -5.68
N GLY A 76 -15.15 16.06 -4.79
CA GLY A 76 -16.17 15.07 -5.11
C GLY A 76 -15.66 13.78 -5.72
N TRP A 77 -14.42 13.36 -5.39
CA TRP A 77 -13.91 12.03 -5.73
C TRP A 77 -14.23 11.01 -4.64
N ASP A 78 -14.49 9.78 -5.05
CA ASP A 78 -14.50 8.63 -4.15
C ASP A 78 -13.07 8.15 -3.93
N VAL A 79 -12.62 8.08 -2.67
CA VAL A 79 -11.23 7.72 -2.34
C VAL A 79 -11.14 6.39 -1.61
N GLU A 80 -10.00 5.70 -1.74
CA GLU A 80 -9.77 4.38 -1.12
C GLU A 80 -10.81 3.32 -1.53
N VAL A 81 -11.22 3.33 -2.80
CA VAL A 81 -12.33 2.51 -3.33
C VAL A 81 -11.90 1.06 -3.47
N GLY A 82 -12.50 0.19 -2.67
CA GLY A 82 -12.26 -1.26 -2.73
C GLY A 82 -12.88 -1.90 -3.96
N VAL A 83 -12.11 -2.74 -4.65
CA VAL A 83 -12.55 -3.50 -5.83
C VAL A 83 -12.36 -4.99 -5.56
N SER A 84 -13.31 -5.81 -6.02
CA SER A 84 -13.23 -7.27 -5.91
C SER A 84 -13.76 -7.91 -7.19
N ILE A 85 -12.96 -8.80 -7.78
CA ILE A 85 -13.32 -9.60 -8.96
C ILE A 85 -13.29 -11.08 -8.57
N ASP A 86 -14.38 -11.80 -8.85
CA ASP A 86 -14.45 -13.24 -8.67
C ASP A 86 -13.74 -13.95 -9.83
N LEU A 87 -12.83 -14.87 -9.51
CA LEU A 87 -12.05 -15.67 -10.45
C LEU A 87 -12.37 -17.18 -10.34
N GLY A 88 -13.53 -17.53 -9.78
CA GLY A 88 -13.96 -18.93 -9.65
C GLY A 88 -13.22 -19.65 -8.53
N GLY A 89 -13.57 -19.32 -7.29
CA GLY A 89 -12.94 -19.88 -6.08
C GLY A 89 -11.76 -19.05 -5.55
N TRP A 90 -11.37 -18.01 -6.28
CA TRP A 90 -10.41 -16.99 -5.87
C TRP A 90 -11.02 -15.61 -6.02
N ARG A 91 -10.57 -14.64 -5.22
CA ARG A 91 -10.96 -13.24 -5.36
C ARG A 91 -9.74 -12.37 -5.63
N LEU A 92 -9.73 -11.66 -6.75
CA LEU A 92 -8.79 -10.59 -7.01
C LEU A 92 -9.29 -9.32 -6.33
N VAL A 93 -8.57 -8.85 -5.33
CA VAL A 93 -8.95 -7.69 -4.50
C VAL A 93 -7.99 -6.53 -4.70
N GLY A 94 -8.52 -5.34 -4.83
CA GLY A 94 -7.75 -4.12 -5.03
C GLY A 94 -8.32 -2.96 -4.25
N ARG A 95 -7.57 -1.87 -4.24
CA ARG A 95 -8.03 -0.58 -3.76
C ARG A 95 -7.46 0.49 -4.67
N ALA A 96 -8.32 1.25 -5.33
CA ALA A 96 -7.91 2.45 -6.05
C ALA A 96 -7.75 3.60 -5.07
N ASP A 97 -6.74 4.45 -5.27
CA ASP A 97 -6.55 5.64 -4.43
C ASP A 97 -7.73 6.62 -4.59
N ALA A 98 -8.18 6.87 -5.82
CA ALA A 98 -9.38 7.65 -6.10
C ALA A 98 -10.09 7.24 -7.40
N VAL A 99 -11.40 7.41 -7.46
CA VAL A 99 -12.26 7.14 -8.61
C VAL A 99 -13.27 8.27 -8.78
N LYS A 100 -13.51 8.69 -10.02
CA LYS A 100 -14.59 9.61 -10.39
C LYS A 100 -14.98 9.35 -11.83
N ASP A 101 -16.27 9.15 -12.07
CA ASP A 101 -16.81 8.78 -13.38
C ASP A 101 -16.12 7.53 -13.95
N ASP A 102 -15.44 7.63 -15.10
CA ASP A 102 -14.66 6.58 -15.74
C ASP A 102 -13.14 6.68 -15.49
N VAL A 103 -12.73 7.57 -14.58
CA VAL A 103 -11.33 7.84 -14.26
C VAL A 103 -10.93 7.17 -12.95
N VAL A 104 -9.83 6.41 -13.01
CA VAL A 104 -9.16 5.83 -11.84
C VAL A 104 -7.80 6.50 -11.66
N LEU A 105 -7.53 6.99 -10.46
CA LEU A 105 -6.23 7.53 -10.07
C LEU A 105 -5.49 6.57 -9.14
N GLU A 106 -4.20 6.41 -9.39
CA GLU A 106 -3.25 5.69 -8.56
C GLU A 106 -2.04 6.61 -8.35
N PHE A 107 -1.73 6.94 -7.10
CA PHE A 107 -0.60 7.78 -6.76
C PHE A 107 0.66 6.95 -6.56
N LYS A 108 1.80 7.55 -6.92
CA LYS A 108 3.12 6.98 -6.69
C LYS A 108 4.06 8.07 -6.20
N THR A 109 4.71 7.82 -5.08
CA THR A 109 5.85 8.61 -4.62
C THR A 109 7.12 7.91 -5.10
N VAL A 110 7.88 8.58 -5.98
CA VAL A 110 9.10 8.06 -6.61
C VAL A 110 10.27 9.00 -6.37
N ASN A 111 11.51 8.50 -6.49
CA ASN A 111 12.73 9.29 -6.25
C ASN A 111 13.05 10.30 -7.37
N GLY A 112 12.30 10.27 -8.47
CA GLY A 112 12.45 11.17 -9.61
C GLY A 112 11.31 10.94 -10.60
N VAL A 113 10.90 12.00 -11.29
CA VAL A 113 9.92 11.90 -12.37
C VAL A 113 10.58 11.14 -13.52
N LEU A 114 9.92 10.10 -14.02
CA LEU A 114 10.39 9.39 -15.21
C LEU A 114 10.22 10.32 -16.42
N GLU A 115 11.22 10.38 -17.31
CA GLU A 115 11.14 11.18 -18.54
C GLU A 115 10.10 10.61 -19.52
N GLU A 116 9.81 9.31 -19.40
CA GLU A 116 8.79 8.59 -20.17
C GLU A 116 7.94 7.70 -19.23
N PRO A 117 6.68 7.37 -19.59
CA PRO A 117 5.78 6.54 -18.79
C PRO A 117 6.30 5.13 -18.47
#